data_AF-A0A529N8L1-F1
#
_entry.id   AF-A0A529N8L1-F1
#
_cell.length_a   1.000
_cell.length_b   1.000
_cell.length_c   1.000
_cell.angle_alpha   90.00
_cell.angle_beta   90.00
_cell.angle_gamma   90.00
#
_symmetry.space_group_name_H-M   'P 1'
#
loop_
_entity.id
_entity.type
_entity.pdbx_description
1 polymer ?
#
loop_
_entity_poly.entity_id
_entity_poly.type
_entity_poly.pdbx_seq_one_letter_code
_entity_poly.pdbx_strand_id
1 'polypeptide(L)'
;DAAVEHIVAMRGEKPFKSLADFCERVDPKIVGKRVFESLIMAGALDCFGHDRAAMMAGVERMMGLASLAQQNAVSGQADIFGASLGAQS
;
A
#
# COMPACT_ATOMS: atom_id res chain seq x y z
N ASP A 1 3.86 16.84 -4.07
CA ASP A 1 4.83 16.55 -3.00
C ASP A 1 4.37 15.53 -1.98
N ALA A 2 3.12 15.56 -1.51
CA ALA A 2 2.58 14.61 -0.52
C ALA A 2 2.89 13.11 -0.79
N ALA A 3 2.83 12.65 -2.05
CA ALA A 3 3.18 11.25 -2.38
C ALA A 3 4.66 10.93 -2.16
N VAL A 4 5.56 11.86 -2.46
CA VAL A 4 7.00 11.68 -2.26
C VAL A 4 7.31 11.65 -0.77
N GLU A 5 6.77 12.60 -0.02
CA GLU A 5 6.94 12.67 1.44
C GLU A 5 6.44 11.40 2.12
N HIS A 6 5.26 10.92 1.73
CA HIS A 6 4.69 9.67 2.25
C HIS A 6 5.59 8.47 1.98
N ILE A 7 6.05 8.30 0.72
CA ILE A 7 6.91 7.17 0.35
C ILE A 7 8.25 7.22 1.10
N VAL A 8 8.83 8.41 1.26
CA VAL A 8 10.08 8.61 2.01
C VAL A 8 9.89 8.30 3.49
N ALA A 9 8.81 8.77 4.10
CA ALA A 9 8.47 8.48 5.49
C ALA A 9 8.37 6.97 5.74
N MET A 10 7.59 6.25 4.91
CA MET A 10 7.47 4.80 5.02
C MET A 10 8.82 4.11 4.80
N ARG A 11 9.61 4.52 3.81
CA ARG A 11 10.93 3.93 3.59
C ARG A 11 11.90 4.17 4.75
N GLY A 12 11.74 5.28 5.47
CA GLY A 12 12.55 5.64 6.64
C GLY A 12 12.36 4.70 7.83
N GLU A 13 11.17 4.13 8.01
CA GLU A 13 10.92 3.13 9.06
C GLU A 13 11.63 1.80 8.78
N LYS A 14 11.49 1.31 7.55
CA LYS A 14 12.13 0.07 7.06
C LYS A 14 12.18 0.07 5.53
N PRO A 15 13.23 -0.51 4.91
CA PRO A 15 13.28 -0.71 3.47
C PRO A 15 12.10 -1.53 2.96
N PHE A 16 11.60 -1.20 1.76
CA PHE A 16 10.59 -2.01 1.08
C PHE A 16 11.22 -3.33 0.63
N LYS A 17 10.64 -4.45 1.06
CA LYS A 17 11.16 -5.79 0.77
C LYS A 17 10.70 -6.33 -0.58
N SER A 18 9.51 -5.93 -1.01
CA SER A 18 8.87 -6.40 -2.23
C SER A 18 7.86 -5.38 -2.72
N LEU A 19 7.38 -5.57 -3.95
CA LEU A 19 6.30 -4.76 -4.51
C LEU A 19 5.01 -4.86 -3.68
N ALA A 20 4.72 -6.04 -3.10
CA ALA A 20 3.59 -6.22 -2.20
C ALA A 20 3.77 -5.43 -0.88
N ASP A 21 4.95 -5.50 -0.25
CA ASP A 21 5.26 -4.72 0.96
C ASP A 21 5.24 -3.20 0.68
N PHE A 22 5.57 -2.77 -0.54
CA PHE A 22 5.33 -1.38 -0.95
C PHE A 22 3.83 -1.06 -0.98
N CYS A 23 3.02 -1.87 -1.66
CA CYS A 23 1.57 -1.65 -1.77
C CYS A 23 0.87 -1.65 -0.41
N GLU A 24 1.23 -2.56 0.49
CA GLU A 24 0.61 -2.68 1.82
C GLU A 24 0.88 -1.48 2.74
N ARG A 25 1.96 -0.74 2.49
CA ARG A 25 2.44 0.34 3.39
C ARG A 25 2.12 1.74 2.88
N VAL A 26 1.88 1.90 1.58
CA VAL A 26 1.51 3.19 1.02
C VAL A 26 0.03 3.48 1.22
N ASP A 27 -0.32 4.74 1.48
CA ASP A 27 -1.73 5.14 1.55
C ASP A 27 -2.26 5.30 0.11
N PRO A 28 -3.26 4.50 -0.32
CA PRO A 28 -3.83 4.59 -1.66
C PRO A 28 -4.56 5.93 -1.93
N LYS A 29 -4.91 6.70 -0.89
CA LYS A 29 -5.47 8.06 -1.03
C LYS A 29 -4.39 9.08 -1.43
N ILE A 30 -3.14 8.83 -1.06
CA ILE A 30 -1.99 9.69 -1.36
C ILE A 30 -1.27 9.18 -2.62
N VAL A 31 -1.07 7.88 -2.73
CA VAL A 31 -0.40 7.19 -3.84
C VAL A 31 -1.46 6.59 -4.77
N GLY A 32 -2.06 7.43 -5.61
CA GLY A 32 -3.05 7.00 -6.61
C GLY A 32 -2.44 6.43 -7.90
N LYS A 33 -3.31 6.04 -8.83
CA LYS A 33 -2.95 5.41 -10.13
C LYS A 33 -1.83 6.13 -10.88
N ARG A 34 -1.99 7.44 -11.07
CA ARG A 34 -1.01 8.27 -11.81
C ARG A 34 0.37 8.26 -11.16
N VAL A 35 0.43 8.15 -9.83
CA VAL A 35 1.69 8.07 -9.08
C VAL A 35 2.36 6.72 -9.34
N PHE A 36 1.61 5.62 -9.22
CA PHE A 36 2.12 4.28 -9.56
C PHE A 36 2.65 4.21 -11.00
N GLU A 37 1.88 4.68 -11.99
CA GLU A 37 2.29 4.70 -13.39
C GLU A 37 3.58 5.52 -13.58
N SER A 38 3.66 6.70 -12.97
CA SER A 38 4.85 7.54 -13.06
C SER A 38 6.08 6.89 -12.41
N LEU A 39 5.91 6.23 -11.26
CA LEU A 39 7.00 5.50 -10.57
C LEU A 39 7.51 4.33 -11.42
N ILE A 40 6.60 3.59 -12.09
CA ILE A 40 6.96 2.48 -12.98
C ILE A 40 7.70 3.02 -14.21
N MET A 41 7.17 4.07 -14.85
CA MET A 41 7.81 4.68 -16.03
C MET A 41 9.20 5.25 -15.71
N ALA A 42 9.35 5.85 -14.53
CA ALA A 42 10.63 6.36 -14.05
C ALA A 42 11.63 5.27 -13.63
N GLY A 43 11.19 4.01 -13.51
CA GLY A 43 12.04 2.90 -13.04
C GLY A 43 12.25 2.86 -11.54
N ALA A 44 11.47 3.61 -10.76
CA ALA A 44 11.61 3.66 -9.30
C ALA A 44 11.29 2.33 -8.61
N LEU A 45 10.54 1.45 -9.29
CA LEU A 45 10.14 0.13 -8.79
C LEU A 45 10.97 -1.03 -9.40
N ASP A 46 11.97 -0.74 -10.23
CA ASP A 46 12.77 -1.78 -10.92
C ASP A 46 13.57 -2.64 -9.94
N CYS A 47 13.88 -2.11 -8.75
CA CYS A 47 14.58 -2.84 -7.69
C CYS A 47 13.81 -4.07 -7.18
N PHE A 48 12.52 -4.18 -7.47
CA PHE A 48 11.70 -5.35 -7.13
C PHE A 48 11.80 -6.48 -8.17
N GLY A 49 12.51 -6.29 -9.29
CA GLY A 49 12.77 -7.35 -10.26
C GLY A 49 11.56 -7.75 -11.13
N HIS A 50 10.52 -6.92 -11.17
CA HIS A 50 9.36 -7.13 -12.04
C HIS A 50 9.51 -6.39 -13.36
N ASP A 51 8.99 -6.98 -14.44
CA ASP A 51 8.92 -6.29 -15.73
C ASP A 51 7.99 -5.07 -15.66
N ARG A 52 8.42 -3.95 -16.25
CA ARG A 52 7.65 -2.70 -16.21
C ARG A 52 6.30 -2.82 -16.94
N ALA A 53 6.22 -3.57 -18.04
CA ALA A 53 4.95 -3.78 -18.74
C ALA A 53 3.98 -4.62 -17.89
N ALA A 54 4.50 -5.63 -17.19
CA ALA A 54 3.72 -6.41 -16.24
C ALA A 54 3.21 -5.55 -15.06
N MET A 55 4.04 -4.67 -14.51
CA MET A 55 3.62 -3.71 -13.47
C MET A 55 2.58 -2.73 -13.99
N MET A 56 2.77 -2.15 -15.18
CA MET A 56 1.81 -1.24 -15.82
C MET A 56 0.45 -1.92 -16.04
N ALA A 57 0.43 -3.15 -16.55
CA ALA A 57 -0.80 -3.94 -16.71
C ALA A 57 -1.44 -4.35 -15.37
N GLY A 58 -0.67 -4.32 -14.28
CA GLY A 58 -1.07 -4.70 -12.93
C GLY A 58 -1.41 -3.53 -12.01
N VAL A 59 -1.37 -2.27 -12.46
CA VAL A 59 -1.55 -1.08 -11.59
C VAL A 59 -2.85 -1.13 -10.79
N GLU A 60 -3.96 -1.47 -11.43
CA GLU A 60 -5.27 -1.58 -10.75
C GLU A 60 -5.24 -2.64 -9.63
N ARG A 61 -4.54 -3.76 -9.85
CA ARG A 61 -4.39 -4.80 -8.82
C ARG A 61 -3.52 -4.32 -7.66
N MET A 62 -2.42 -3.62 -7.95
CA MET A 62 -1.54 -3.05 -6.92
C MET A 62 -2.28 -2.03 -6.03
N MET A 63 -3.10 -1.17 -6.65
CA MET A 63 -3.94 -0.24 -5.91
C MET A 63 -5.00 -0.96 -5.07
N GLY A 64 -5.59 -2.04 -5.60
CA GLY A 64 -6.52 -2.88 -4.85
C GLY A 64 -5.88 -3.50 -3.60
N LEU A 65 -4.63 -3.98 -3.71
CA LEU A 65 -3.86 -4.48 -2.57
C LEU A 65 -3.61 -3.40 -1.52
N ALA A 66 -3.22 -2.19 -1.94
CA ALA A 66 -3.01 -1.06 -1.04
C ALA A 66 -4.30 -0.66 -0.29
N SER A 67 -5.43 -0.63 -1.00
CA SER A 67 -6.75 -0.37 -0.40
C SER A 67 -7.17 -1.44 0.60
N LEU A 68 -6.98 -2.71 0.25
CA LEU A 68 -7.30 -3.83 1.14
C LEU A 68 -6.43 -3.80 2.41
N ALA A 69 -5.13 -3.54 2.27
CA ALA A 69 -4.22 -3.43 3.41
C ALA A 69 -4.62 -2.29 4.35
N GLN A 70 -4.98 -1.13 3.79
CA GLN A 70 -5.45 0.02 4.56
C GLN A 70 -6.76 -0.29 5.29
N GLN A 71 -7.71 -0.95 4.63
CA GLN A 71 -8.96 -1.39 5.25
C GLN A 71 -8.71 -2.38 6.39
N ASN A 72 -7.84 -3.37 6.18
CA ASN A 72 -7.50 -4.36 7.22
C ASN A 72 -6.82 -3.71 8.43
N ALA A 73 -5.94 -2.74 8.21
CA ALA A 73 -5.29 -2.00 9.30
C ALA A 73 -6.29 -1.20 10.14
N VAL A 74 -7.34 -0.64 9.51
CA VAL A 74 -8.42 0.07 10.20
C VAL A 74 -9.39 -0.89 10.89
N SER A 75 -9.81 -1.96 10.20
CA SER A 75 -10.77 -2.94 10.72
C SER A 75 -10.19 -3.78 11.87
N GLY A 76 -8.89 -4.10 11.84
CA GLY A 76 -8.20 -4.82 12.92
C GLY A 76 -8.18 -4.06 14.25
N GLN A 77 -8.40 -2.73 14.24
CA GLN A 77 -8.60 -1.94 15.47
C GLN A 77 -10.06 -1.90 15.94
N ALA A 78 -11.03 -2.17 15.06
CA ALA A 78 -12.45 -2.14 15.39
C ALA A 78 -12.94 -3.43 16.06
N ASP A 79 -12.32 -4.58 15.79
CA ASP A 79 -12.80 -5.89 16.24
C ASP A 79 -12.52 -6.16 17.75
N ILE A 80 -11.51 -5.50 18.33
CA ILE A 80 -11.08 -5.76 19.71
C ILE A 80 -12.05 -5.17 20.76
N PHE A 81 -12.82 -4.13 20.42
CA PHE A 81 -13.79 -3.51 21.33
C PHE A 81 -15.24 -3.95 21.09
N GLY A 82 -15.52 -4.71 20.02
CA GLY A 82 -16.85 -5.27 19.74
C GLY A 82 -17.10 -6.63 20.41
N ALA A 83 -16.07 -7.46 20.56
CA ALA A 83 -16.21 -8.83 21.09
C ALA A 83 -16.32 -8.93 22.63
N SER A 84 -16.09 -7.84 23.37
CA SER A 84 -16.16 -7.83 24.84
C SER A 84 -17.52 -7.36 25.42
N LEU A 85 -18.50 -7.00 24.59
CA LEU A 85 -19.82 -6.52 25.06
C LEU A 85 -20.95 -7.55 24.92
N GLY A 86 -20.63 -8.79 24.56
CA GLY A 86 -21.61 -9.87 24.38
C GLY A 86 -21.70 -10.88 25.54
N ALA A 87 -21.12 -10.60 26.70
CA ALA A 87 -21.27 -11.43 27.89
C ALA A 87 -22.07 -10.68 28.96
N GLN A 88 -23.41 -10.76 28.87
CA GLN A 88 -24.37 -10.91 29.98
C GLN A 88 -25.80 -10.57 29.53
N SER A 89 -26.61 -11.62 29.36
CA SER A 89 -27.92 -11.81 30.02
C SER A 89 -28.44 -13.21 29.72
#